data_AF-A0A382YE93-F1
#
_entry.id   AF-A0A382YE93-F1
#
_cell.length_a   1.000
_cell.length_b   1.000
_cell.length_c   1.000
_cell.angle_alpha   90.00
_cell.angle_beta   90.00
_cell.angle_gamma   90.00
#
_symmetry.space_group_name_H-M   'P 1'
#
loop_
_entity.id
_entity.type
_entity.pdbx_description
1 polymer ?
#
loop_
_entity_poly.entity_id
_entity_poly.type
_entity_poly.pdbx_seq_one_letter_code
_entity_poly.pdbx_strand_id
1 'polypeptide(L)'
;NRVSVQNELKEGTYELCYACRYPVSSKEKKSKFYKKGLSCPNCYDKISLKKKKALIERNNQISISKRKGIYNPYIKFTPNDLY
;
A
#
# COMPACT_ATOMS: atom_id res chain seq x y z
N ASN A 1 -9.15 8.81 3.00
CA ASN A 1 -7.75 8.48 2.57
C ASN A 1 -6.78 9.27 3.45
N ARG A 2 -5.64 8.69 3.85
CA ARG A 2 -4.59 9.40 4.59
C ARG A 2 -3.40 9.64 3.67
N VAL A 3 -2.88 10.87 3.63
CA VAL A 3 -1.77 11.31 2.79
C VAL A 3 -0.76 12.07 3.64
N SER A 4 0.52 12.03 3.27
CA SER A 4 1.54 12.88 3.87
C SER A 4 1.51 14.23 3.16
N VAL A 5 1.61 15.32 3.92
CA VAL A 5 1.72 16.69 3.41
C VAL A 5 2.91 17.38 4.06
N GLN A 6 3.54 18.28 3.34
CA GLN A 6 4.56 19.20 3.85
C GLN A 6 3.94 20.59 4.09
N ASN A 7 4.78 21.56 4.47
CA ASN A 7 4.38 22.96 4.54
C ASN A 7 3.77 23.40 3.21
N GLU A 8 2.80 24.33 3.29
CA GLU A 8 2.06 24.83 2.13
C GLU A 8 1.22 23.76 1.40
N LEU A 9 0.83 22.68 2.09
CA LEU A 9 0.03 21.56 1.54
C LEU A 9 0.69 20.82 0.35
N LYS A 10 2.01 20.92 0.22
CA LYS A 10 2.76 20.14 -0.80
C LYS A 10 2.67 18.65 -0.50
N GLU A 11 2.71 17.82 -1.53
CA GLU A 11 2.72 16.36 -1.38
C GLU A 11 3.92 15.91 -0.55
N GLY A 12 3.66 15.16 0.52
CA GLY A 12 4.70 14.60 1.37
C GLY A 12 5.29 13.31 0.81
N THR A 13 6.49 12.97 1.27
CA THR A 13 7.26 11.83 0.76
C THR A 13 6.91 10.50 1.42
N TYR A 14 6.13 10.51 2.50
CA TYR A 14 5.80 9.32 3.27
C TYR A 14 4.53 8.65 2.73
N GLU A 15 4.59 7.34 2.56
CA GLU A 15 3.42 6.51 2.24
C GLU A 15 3.05 5.62 3.41
N LEU A 16 1.77 5.31 3.59
CA LEU A 16 1.36 4.37 4.62
C LEU A 16 1.59 2.92 4.21
N CYS A 17 2.16 2.13 5.12
CA CYS A 17 2.16 0.69 4.99
C CYS A 17 0.73 0.15 5.11
N TYR A 18 0.25 -0.55 4.08
CA TYR A 18 -1.09 -1.15 4.08
C TYR A 18 -1.27 -2.30 5.08
N ALA A 19 -0.18 -2.83 5.64
CA ALA A 19 -0.23 -3.92 6.62
C ALA A 19 -0.32 -3.43 8.08
N CYS A 20 0.47 -2.42 8.45
CA CYS A 20 0.57 -1.93 9.84
C CYS A 20 0.21 -0.45 10.03
N ARG A 21 -0.10 0.29 8.96
CA ARG A 21 -0.39 1.73 8.97
C ARG A 21 0.77 2.63 9.44
N TYR A 22 1.98 2.09 9.52
CA TYR A 22 3.18 2.88 9.78
C TYR A 22 3.55 3.72 8.54
N PRO A 23 3.94 5.00 8.70
CA PRO A 23 4.47 5.81 7.60
C PRO A 23 5.83 5.28 7.14
N VAL A 24 5.99 5.08 5.84
CA VAL A 24 7.16 4.50 5.19
C VAL A 24 7.78 5.57 4.30
N SER A 25 9.02 5.93 4.61
CA SER A 25 9.82 6.85 3.80
C SER A 25 10.25 6.22 2.48
N SER A 26 10.64 7.04 1.50
CA SER A 26 11.19 6.57 0.23
C SER A 26 12.45 5.72 0.38
N LYS A 27 13.24 5.92 1.44
CA LYS A 27 14.42 5.11 1.74
C LYS A 27 14.00 3.71 2.22
N GLU A 28 13.03 3.62 3.11
CA GLU A 28 12.52 2.34 3.63
C GLU A 28 11.83 1.50 2.56
N LYS A 29 11.22 2.13 1.55
CA LYS A 29 10.66 1.41 0.38
C LYS A 29 11.71 0.63 -0.42
N LYS A 30 12.99 1.00 -0.33
CA LYS A 30 14.11 0.30 -1.00
C LYS A 30 14.64 -0.89 -0.20
N SER A 31 14.20 -1.06 1.05
CA SER A 31 14.61 -2.19 1.89
C SER A 31 14.06 -3.52 1.35
N LYS A 32 14.83 -4.59 1.51
CA LYS A 32 14.41 -5.97 1.18
C LYS A 32 13.16 -6.41 1.94
N PHE A 33 12.87 -5.79 3.08
CA PHE A 33 11.71 -6.09 3.93
C PHE A 33 10.43 -5.36 3.49
N TYR A 34 10.55 -4.40 2.58
CA TYR A 34 9.40 -3.70 2.02
C TYR A 34 8.80 -4.49 0.86
N LYS A 35 7.52 -4.82 0.98
CA LYS A 35 6.72 -5.37 -0.10
C LYS A 35 5.39 -4.64 -0.14
N LYS A 36 5.14 -3.92 -1.24
CA LYS A 36 3.94 -3.08 -1.41
C LYS A 36 2.69 -3.91 -1.12
N GLY A 37 1.84 -3.39 -0.24
CA GLY A 37 0.60 -4.07 0.17
C GLY A 37 0.77 -5.22 1.18
N LEU A 38 1.98 -5.61 1.56
CA LEU A 38 2.27 -6.80 2.37
C LEU A 38 3.06 -6.51 3.64
N SER A 39 4.18 -5.80 3.55
CA SER A 39 5.06 -5.55 4.69
C SER A 39 5.91 -4.29 4.49
N CYS A 40 6.36 -3.70 5.59
CA CYS A 40 7.42 -2.70 5.64
C CYS A 40 8.50 -3.16 6.64
N PRO A 41 9.68 -2.50 6.67
CA PRO A 41 10.76 -2.86 7.60
C PRO A 41 10.31 -2.90 9.06
N ASN A 42 9.36 -2.03 9.46
CA ASN A 42 8.87 -2.00 10.83
C ASN A 42 7.98 -3.21 11.19
N CYS A 43 7.25 -3.80 10.23
CA CYS A 43 6.25 -4.83 10.52
C CYS A 43 6.53 -6.20 9.92
N TYR A 44 7.59 -6.34 9.10
CA TYR A 44 7.93 -7.58 8.41
C TYR A 44 7.93 -8.79 9.36
N ASP A 45 8.56 -8.67 10.53
CA ASP A 45 8.62 -9.74 11.55
C ASP A 45 7.54 -9.64 12.64
N LYS A 46 6.71 -8.60 12.62
CA LYS A 46 5.68 -8.37 13.65
C LYS A 46 4.28 -8.82 13.23
N ILE A 47 4.09 -9.18 11.95
CA ILE A 47 2.79 -9.57 11.41
C ILE A 47 2.58 -11.08 11.57
N SER A 48 1.44 -11.46 12.13
CA SER A 48 1.05 -12.87 12.25
C SER A 48 0.87 -13.54 10.88
N LEU A 49 1.12 -14.85 10.82
CA LEU A 49 0.90 -15.68 9.63
C LEU A 49 -0.52 -15.53 9.05
N LYS A 50 -1.55 -15.49 9.91
CA LYS A 50 -2.95 -15.29 9.49
C LYS A 50 -3.13 -13.96 8.75
N LYS A 51 -2.59 -12.87 9.31
CA LYS A 51 -2.68 -11.54 8.70
C LYS A 51 -1.85 -11.45 7.41
N LYS A 52 -0.68 -12.10 7.37
CA LYS A 52 0.14 -12.21 6.15
C LYS A 52 -0.62 -12.89 5.02
N LYS A 53 -1.29 -14.02 5.29
CA LYS A 53 -2.14 -14.73 4.31
C LYS A 53 -3.28 -13.85 3.78
N ALA A 54 -4.02 -13.17 4.66
CA ALA A 54 -5.09 -12.26 4.25
C ALA A 54 -4.60 -11.09 3.38
N LEU A 55 -3.41 -10.54 3.70
CA LEU A 55 -2.79 -9.50 2.88
C LEU A 55 -2.37 -10.03 1.51
N ILE A 56 -1.79 -11.23 1.43
CA ILE A 56 -1.42 -11.86 0.16
C ILE A 56 -2.68 -12.01 -0.71
N GLU A 57 -3.74 -12.59 -0.15
CA GLU A 57 -4.98 -12.82 -0.88
C GLU A 57 -5.60 -11.52 -1.39
N ARG A 58 -5.67 -10.50 -0.54
CA ARG A 58 -6.14 -9.17 -0.97
C ARG A 58 -5.32 -8.61 -2.14
N ASN A 59 -3.99 -8.74 -2.12
CA ASN A 59 -3.15 -8.28 -3.23
C ASN A 59 -3.35 -9.13 -4.50
N ASN A 60 -3.57 -10.44 -4.36
CA ASN A 60 -3.89 -11.32 -5.48
C ASN A 60 -5.19 -10.89 -6.14
N GLN A 61 -6.27 -10.71 -5.37
CA GLN A 61 -7.56 -10.25 -5.87
C GLN A 61 -7.46 -8.90 -6.59
N ILE A 62 -6.70 -7.95 -6.03
CA ILE A 62 -6.44 -6.66 -6.70
C ILE A 62 -5.73 -6.87 -8.04
N SER A 63 -4.71 -7.73 -8.10
CA SER A 63 -3.95 -7.98 -9.34
C SER A 63 -4.81 -8.64 -10.42
N ILE A 64 -5.67 -9.59 -10.04
CA ILE A 64 -6.63 -10.24 -10.93
C ILE A 64 -7.64 -9.21 -11.44
N SER A 65 -8.18 -8.38 -10.54
CA SER A 65 -9.15 -7.35 -10.91
C SER A 65 -8.58 -6.34 -11.90
N LYS A 66 -7.34 -5.87 -11.67
CA LYS A 66 -6.63 -4.98 -12.60
C LYS A 66 -6.43 -5.62 -13.96
N ARG A 67 -6.06 -6.90 -14.02
CA ARG A 67 -5.83 -7.61 -15.29
C ARG A 67 -7.13 -7.83 -16.07
N LYS A 68 -8.22 -8.13 -15.37
CA LYS A 68 -9.53 -8.40 -15.96
C LYS A 68 -10.37 -7.15 -16.20
N GLY A 69 -9.93 -5.97 -15.76
CA GLY A 69 -10.71 -4.73 -15.83
C GLY A 69 -12.00 -4.75 -15.00
N ILE A 70 -12.08 -5.62 -13.98
CA ILE A 70 -13.28 -5.72 -13.12
C ILE A 70 -13.14 -4.82 -11.89
N TYR A 71 -14.28 -4.35 -11.39
CA TYR A 71 -14.35 -3.55 -10.17
C TYR A 71 -13.68 -4.26 -8.97
N ASN A 72 -12.95 -3.48 -8.17
CA ASN A 72 -12.40 -3.93 -6.90
C ASN A 72 -12.35 -2.72 -5.93
N PRO A 73 -12.85 -2.86 -4.70
CA PRO A 73 -12.94 -1.74 -3.76
C PRO A 73 -11.58 -1.17 -3.33
N TYR A 74 -10.48 -1.90 -3.56
CA TYR A 74 -9.12 -1.46 -3.22
C TYR A 74 -8.37 -0.83 -4.39
N ILE A 75 -8.96 -0.79 -5.60
CA ILE A 75 -8.44 -0.02 -6.72
C ILE A 75 -8.98 1.40 -6.58
N LYS A 76 -8.07 2.38 -6.42
CA LYS A 76 -8.45 3.79 -6.41
C LYS A 76 -8.68 4.20 -7.86
N PHE A 77 -9.85 4.78 -8.12
CA PHE A 77 -10.10 5.58 -9.30
C PHE A 77 -9.94 7.04 -8.88
N THR A 78 -8.98 7.72 -9.49
CA THR A 78 -8.77 9.15 -9.36
C THR A 78 -9.45 9.85 -10.53
N PRO A 79 -9.79 11.14 -10.42
CA PRO A 79 -10.30 11.90 -11.56
C PRO A 79 -9.38 11.82 -12.78
N ASN A 80 -8.05 11.73 -12.58
CA ASN A 80 -7.07 11.49 -13.64
C ASN A 80 -7.18 10.12 -14.34
N ASP A 81 -7.91 9.15 -13.79
CA ASP A 81 -8.15 7.86 -14.46
C ASP A 81 -9.38 7.93 -15.41
N LEU A 82 -10.09 9.06 -15.44
CA LEU A 82 -11.31 9.29 -16.23
C LEU A 82 -11.11 10.29 -17.39
N TYR A 83 -9.92 10.90 -17.51
CA TYR A 83 -9.55 11.89 -18.52
C TYR A 83 -8.22 11.54 -19.19
#